data_AF-A0A8F6TYC4-F1
#
_entry.id   AF-A0A8F6TYC4-F1
#
_cell.length_a   1.000
_cell.length_b   1.000
_cell.length_c   1.000
_cell.angle_alpha   90.00
_cell.angle_beta   90.00
_cell.angle_gamma   90.00
#
_symmetry.space_group_name_H-M   'P 1'
#
loop_
_entity.id
_entity.type
_entity.pdbx_description
1 polymer ?
#
loop_
_entity_poly.entity_id
_entity_poly.type
_entity_poly.pdbx_seq_one_letter_code
_entity_poly.pdbx_strand_id
1 'polypeptide(L)'
;MSIPSTSQHQGRFIAVVGPSGAGKDSVMAGLCAARPDLHRVHRTITRPAQEGDAEDEPYEAVSDATFARRAERGDFILHWSAHGLRYGIPASVQSLIAGGQDVLANLSRGALTEAGERFETLVVLHVTAAPEILAKRLNARGREQGAALARRLSRSAPPLPKGLPIIEIDNSGTLQASVSDALAALYPERG
;
A
#
# COMPACT_ATOMS: atom_id res chain seq x y z
N MET A 1 -33.78 -6.09 -29.25
CA MET A 1 -32.36 -6.43 -29.53
C MET A 1 -31.52 -5.48 -28.70
N SER A 2 -30.95 -5.96 -27.59
CA SER A 2 -30.01 -5.19 -26.78
C SER A 2 -28.64 -5.83 -26.95
N ILE A 3 -27.70 -5.04 -27.46
CA ILE A 3 -26.31 -5.40 -27.72
C ILE A 3 -25.67 -5.76 -26.36
N PRO A 4 -24.97 -6.89 -26.20
CA PRO A 4 -24.24 -7.16 -24.96
C PRO A 4 -23.15 -6.09 -24.80
N SER A 5 -23.15 -5.37 -23.67
CA SER A 5 -22.11 -4.40 -23.37
C SER A 5 -20.76 -5.11 -23.34
N THR A 6 -19.81 -4.58 -24.10
CA THR A 6 -18.39 -4.88 -24.00
C THR A 6 -17.99 -5.04 -22.53
N SER A 7 -17.41 -6.18 -22.18
CA SER A 7 -16.84 -6.47 -20.87
C SER A 7 -15.83 -5.37 -20.51
N GLN A 8 -16.28 -4.39 -19.73
CA GLN A 8 -15.39 -3.37 -19.17
C GLN A 8 -14.41 -4.08 -18.25
N HIS A 9 -13.12 -3.95 -18.54
CA HIS A 9 -12.07 -4.48 -17.68
C HIS A 9 -12.14 -3.75 -16.34
N GLN A 10 -12.43 -4.47 -15.27
CA GLN A 10 -12.40 -3.92 -13.92
C GLN A 10 -10.95 -3.65 -13.52
N GLY A 11 -10.70 -2.49 -12.92
CA GLY A 11 -9.38 -2.12 -12.40
C GLY A 11 -8.98 -3.02 -11.23
N ARG A 12 -7.73 -2.92 -10.81
CA ARG A 12 -7.16 -3.73 -9.73
C ARG A 12 -6.93 -2.90 -8.48
N PHE A 13 -7.15 -3.51 -7.33
CA PHE A 13 -6.67 -2.96 -6.07
C PHE A 13 -5.27 -3.50 -5.77
N ILE A 14 -4.26 -2.65 -5.90
CA ILE A 14 -2.86 -3.03 -5.68
C ILE A 14 -2.46 -2.66 -4.23
N ALA A 15 -2.40 -3.68 -3.39
CA ALA A 15 -2.01 -3.59 -1.99
C ALA A 15 -0.48 -3.63 -1.85
N VAL A 16 0.14 -2.52 -1.44
CA VAL A 16 1.58 -2.44 -1.21
C VAL A 16 1.90 -2.74 0.25
N VAL A 17 2.65 -3.81 0.50
CA VAL A 17 3.05 -4.26 1.82
C VAL A 17 4.56 -4.47 1.90
N GLY A 18 5.11 -4.52 3.11
CA GLY A 18 6.55 -4.66 3.30
C GLY A 18 7.05 -4.07 4.61
N PRO A 19 8.26 -4.42 5.05
CA PRO A 19 8.81 -3.92 6.30
C PRO A 19 8.99 -2.39 6.30
N SER A 20 9.10 -1.81 7.49
CA SER A 20 9.51 -0.41 7.62
C SER A 20 10.92 -0.24 7.05
N GLY A 21 11.16 0.83 6.30
CA GLY A 21 12.46 1.07 5.64
C GLY A 21 12.61 0.39 4.26
N ALA A 22 11.66 -0.44 3.83
CA ALA A 22 11.69 -1.06 2.51
C ALA A 22 11.52 -0.08 1.34
N GLY A 23 11.17 1.18 1.61
CA GLY A 23 10.99 2.21 0.57
C GLY A 23 9.67 2.11 -0.20
N LYS A 24 8.63 1.51 0.40
CA LYS A 24 7.29 1.37 -0.19
C LYS A 24 6.76 2.67 -0.80
N ASP A 25 6.76 3.75 -0.03
CA ASP A 25 6.17 5.02 -0.48
C ASP A 25 6.96 5.64 -1.64
N SER A 26 8.29 5.49 -1.66
CA SER A 26 9.13 5.89 -2.78
C SER A 26 8.87 5.06 -4.03
N VAL A 27 8.72 3.74 -3.90
CA VAL A 27 8.35 2.84 -5.01
C VAL A 27 6.97 3.19 -5.54
N MET A 28 5.99 3.42 -4.65
CA MET A 28 4.64 3.85 -5.03
C MET A 28 4.63 5.19 -5.77
N ALA A 29 5.41 6.17 -5.29
CA ALA A 29 5.56 7.45 -5.96
C ALA A 29 6.18 7.29 -7.36
N GLY A 30 7.24 6.50 -7.48
CA GLY A 30 7.87 6.20 -8.77
C GLY A 30 6.93 5.48 -9.74
N LEU A 31 6.13 4.52 -9.25
CA LEU A 31 5.09 3.85 -10.04
C LEU A 31 4.05 4.84 -10.58
N CYS A 32 3.54 5.75 -9.74
CA CYS A 32 2.56 6.74 -10.17
C CYS A 32 3.16 7.78 -11.13
N ALA A 33 4.44 8.13 -10.96
CA ALA A 33 5.14 9.03 -11.88
C ALA A 33 5.37 8.40 -13.26
N ALA A 34 5.72 7.12 -13.31
CA ALA A 34 5.90 6.38 -14.55
C ALA A 34 4.56 6.00 -15.21
N ARG A 35 3.47 6.02 -14.45
CA ARG A 35 2.18 5.47 -14.86
C ARG A 35 1.02 6.35 -14.40
N PRO A 36 0.73 7.45 -15.12
CA PRO A 36 -0.22 8.47 -14.67
C PRO A 36 -1.68 8.01 -14.54
N ASP A 37 -2.04 6.87 -15.15
CA ASP A 37 -3.35 6.22 -15.02
C ASP A 37 -3.50 5.46 -13.69
N LEU A 38 -2.41 5.17 -12.97
CA LEU A 38 -2.45 4.54 -11.65
C LEU A 38 -2.82 5.55 -10.56
N HIS A 39 -3.91 5.27 -9.84
CA HIS A 39 -4.36 6.15 -8.77
C HIS A 39 -3.75 5.78 -7.41
N ARG A 40 -2.93 6.67 -6.82
CA ARG A 40 -2.46 6.50 -5.44
C ARG A 40 -3.58 6.84 -4.46
N VAL A 41 -4.00 5.86 -3.68
CA VAL A 41 -5.05 6.05 -2.66
C VAL A 41 -4.50 6.82 -1.47
N HIS A 42 -5.17 7.93 -1.13
CA HIS A 42 -4.95 8.63 0.14
C HIS A 42 -5.72 7.90 1.25
N ARG A 43 -4.98 7.33 2.20
CA ARG A 43 -5.58 6.62 3.33
C ARG A 43 -6.06 7.62 4.37
N THR A 44 -7.13 7.30 5.08
CA THR A 44 -7.50 8.04 6.29
C THR A 44 -6.83 7.38 7.49
N ILE A 45 -6.09 8.13 8.30
CA ILE A 45 -5.29 7.59 9.42
C ILE A 45 -5.53 8.41 10.68
N THR A 46 -5.58 7.76 11.85
CA THR A 46 -5.67 8.47 13.15
C THR A 46 -4.35 9.05 13.65
N ARG A 47 -3.30 8.99 12.83
CA ARG A 47 -2.01 9.58 13.12
C ARG A 47 -2.11 11.09 12.96
N PRO A 48 -1.69 11.89 13.97
CA PRO A 48 -1.57 13.33 13.79
C PRO A 48 -0.61 13.65 12.64
N ALA A 49 -1.01 14.59 11.78
CA ALA A 49 -0.13 15.11 10.75
C ALA A 49 1.13 15.71 11.39
N GLN A 50 2.31 15.25 10.97
CA GLN A 50 3.60 15.83 11.34
C GLN A 50 4.16 16.65 10.17
N GLU A 51 5.04 17.62 10.47
CA GLU A 51 5.79 18.31 9.42
C GLU A 51 6.55 17.30 8.54
N GLY A 52 6.43 17.44 7.21
CA GLY A 52 7.03 16.55 6.22
C GLY A 52 6.17 15.33 5.80
N ASP A 53 5.07 15.03 6.49
CA ASP A 53 4.23 13.87 6.13
C ASP A 53 3.63 14.00 4.72
N ALA A 54 3.27 15.22 4.28
CA ALA A 54 2.73 15.45 2.94
C ALA A 54 3.74 15.14 1.81
N GLU A 55 5.04 15.23 2.10
CA GLU A 55 6.11 14.94 1.12
C GLU A 55 6.45 13.44 1.10
N ASP A 56 6.40 12.77 2.25
CA ASP A 56 6.79 11.36 2.39
C ASP A 56 5.63 10.38 2.12
N GLU A 57 4.41 10.70 2.56
CA GLU A 57 3.25 9.80 2.52
C GLU A 57 1.93 10.61 2.52
N PRO A 58 1.24 10.78 1.38
CA PRO A 58 -0.04 11.46 1.38
C PRO A 58 -1.12 10.61 2.09
N TYR A 59 -1.65 11.14 3.18
CA TYR A 59 -2.78 10.57 3.93
C TYR A 59 -3.66 11.68 4.52
N GLU A 60 -4.91 11.35 4.84
CA GLU A 60 -5.84 12.22 5.55
C GLU A 60 -5.75 11.93 7.07
N ALA A 61 -5.23 12.87 7.84
CA ALA A 61 -5.19 12.79 9.30
C ALA A 61 -6.57 13.10 9.91
N VAL A 62 -7.10 12.22 10.74
CA VAL A 62 -8.37 12.43 11.47
C VAL A 62 -8.24 12.05 12.94
N SER A 63 -9.12 12.57 13.80
CA SER A 63 -9.21 12.07 15.17
C SER A 63 -9.83 10.67 15.22
N ASP A 64 -9.50 9.93 16.28
CA ASP A 64 -10.12 8.64 16.59
C ASP A 64 -11.65 8.67 16.61
N ALA A 65 -12.25 9.72 17.19
CA ALA A 65 -13.69 9.91 17.22
C ALA A 65 -14.28 10.16 15.81
N THR A 66 -13.56 10.90 14.95
CA THR A 66 -13.98 11.12 13.57
C THR A 66 -13.86 9.84 12.76
N PHE A 67 -12.77 9.08 12.93
CA PHE A 67 -12.58 7.81 12.26
C PHE A 67 -13.72 6.83 12.59
N ALA A 68 -14.05 6.68 13.88
CA ALA A 68 -15.13 5.80 14.33
C ALA A 68 -16.46 6.15 13.67
N ARG A 69 -16.86 7.43 13.70
CA ARG A 69 -18.08 7.91 13.05
C ARG A 69 -18.10 7.63 11.54
N ARG A 70 -16.97 7.79 10.86
CA ARG A 70 -16.87 7.54 9.42
C ARG A 70 -16.97 6.04 9.09
N ALA A 71 -16.33 5.19 9.91
CA ALA A 71 -16.45 3.74 9.78
C ALA A 71 -17.91 3.27 9.96
N GLU A 72 -18.62 3.77 10.98
CA GLU A 72 -20.04 3.46 11.21
C GLU A 72 -20.96 3.87 10.05
N ARG A 73 -20.60 4.93 9.32
CA ARG A 73 -21.33 5.43 8.15
C ARG A 73 -21.04 4.67 6.86
N GLY A 74 -20.08 3.74 6.88
CA GLY A 74 -19.64 3.03 5.68
C GLY A 74 -18.74 3.88 4.76
N ASP A 75 -18.10 4.93 5.29
CA ASP A 75 -17.21 5.80 4.49
C ASP A 75 -15.92 5.06 4.04
N PHE A 76 -15.64 3.89 4.61
CA PHE A 76 -14.49 3.04 4.27
C PHE A 76 -14.94 1.70 3.72
N ILE A 77 -14.32 1.28 2.60
CA ILE A 77 -14.49 -0.09 2.06
C ILE A 77 -13.64 -1.11 2.81
N LEU A 78 -12.54 -0.65 3.42
CA LEU A 78 -11.65 -1.44 4.25
C LEU A 78 -11.11 -0.55 5.37
N HIS A 79 -11.14 -1.01 6.61
CA HIS A 79 -10.49 -0.32 7.72
C HIS A 79 -9.90 -1.31 8.72
N TRP A 80 -8.76 -0.97 9.32
CA TRP A 80 -8.07 -1.83 10.28
C TRP A 80 -7.32 -1.04 11.34
N SER A 81 -6.91 -1.72 12.40
CA SER A 81 -6.08 -1.17 13.47
C SER A 81 -4.69 -1.79 13.43
N ALA A 82 -3.64 -0.96 13.54
CA ALA A 82 -2.25 -1.40 13.62
C ALA A 82 -1.42 -0.40 14.42
N HIS A 83 -0.51 -0.89 15.26
CA HIS A 83 0.40 -0.04 16.05
C HIS A 83 -0.29 1.07 16.87
N GLY A 84 -1.50 0.82 17.38
CA GLY A 84 -2.28 1.81 18.14
C GLY A 84 -2.94 2.89 17.29
N LEU A 85 -2.87 2.79 15.96
CA LEU A 85 -3.51 3.67 15.00
C LEU A 85 -4.60 2.93 14.23
N ARG A 86 -5.54 3.69 13.65
CA ARG A 86 -6.56 3.20 12.73
C ARG A 86 -6.30 3.72 11.33
N TYR A 87 -6.62 2.90 10.35
CA TYR A 87 -6.37 3.14 8.94
C TYR A 87 -7.63 2.78 8.14
N GLY A 88 -7.98 3.61 7.16
CA GLY A 88 -9.15 3.41 6.30
C GLY A 88 -8.81 3.65 4.84
N ILE A 89 -9.34 2.77 3.98
CA ILE A 89 -9.43 2.96 2.53
C ILE A 89 -10.81 3.55 2.23
N PRO A 90 -10.91 4.77 1.66
CA PRO A 90 -12.19 5.38 1.33
C PRO A 90 -13.04 4.51 0.39
N ALA A 91 -14.35 4.47 0.62
CA ALA A 91 -15.28 3.71 -0.23
C ALA A 91 -15.31 4.19 -1.69
N SER A 92 -14.92 5.45 -1.95
CA SER A 92 -14.80 6.02 -3.30
C SER A 92 -13.85 5.24 -4.22
N VAL A 93 -12.89 4.51 -3.65
CA VAL A 93 -11.97 3.63 -4.40
C VAL A 93 -12.73 2.58 -5.22
N GLN A 94 -13.89 2.13 -4.76
CA GLN A 94 -14.70 1.16 -5.47
C GLN A 94 -15.16 1.67 -6.85
N SER A 95 -15.48 2.96 -6.96
CA SER A 95 -15.90 3.57 -8.22
C SER A 95 -14.74 3.67 -9.22
N LEU A 96 -13.51 3.95 -8.75
CA LEU A 96 -12.32 3.98 -9.59
C LEU A 96 -12.03 2.59 -10.18
N ILE A 97 -12.06 1.57 -9.33
CA ILE A 97 -11.88 0.18 -9.73
C ILE A 97 -12.98 -0.26 -10.72
N ALA A 98 -14.24 0.04 -10.42
CA ALA A 98 -15.36 -0.29 -11.31
C ALA A 98 -15.25 0.42 -12.67
N GLY A 99 -14.64 1.62 -12.71
CA GLY A 99 -14.34 2.37 -13.92
C GLY A 99 -13.11 1.88 -14.70
N GLY A 100 -12.49 0.78 -14.28
CA GLY A 100 -11.32 0.20 -14.96
C GLY A 100 -9.97 0.80 -14.54
N GLN A 101 -9.95 1.66 -13.53
CA GLN A 101 -8.72 2.30 -13.05
C GLN A 101 -8.05 1.45 -11.96
N ASP A 102 -6.78 1.13 -12.16
CA ASP A 102 -5.95 0.52 -11.13
C ASP A 102 -5.68 1.53 -10.00
N VAL A 103 -5.76 1.06 -8.76
CA VAL A 103 -5.51 1.85 -7.57
C VAL A 103 -4.38 1.23 -6.74
N LEU A 104 -3.56 2.07 -6.13
CA LEU A 104 -2.37 1.66 -5.37
C LEU A 104 -2.49 2.18 -3.93
N ALA A 105 -2.49 1.27 -2.96
CA ALA A 105 -2.64 1.61 -1.54
C ALA A 105 -1.61 0.91 -0.66
N ASN A 106 -0.98 1.66 0.24
CA ASN A 106 -0.10 1.08 1.27
C ASN A 106 -0.96 0.36 2.32
N LEU A 107 -0.61 -0.86 2.69
CA LEU A 107 -1.40 -1.70 3.61
C LEU A 107 -0.53 -2.34 4.70
N SER A 108 -1.20 -2.79 5.76
CA SER A 108 -0.58 -3.70 6.73
C SER A 108 -0.80 -5.14 6.29
N ARG A 109 0.13 -6.04 6.62
CA ARG A 109 -0.02 -7.48 6.31
C ARG A 109 -1.29 -8.07 6.94
N GLY A 110 -1.67 -7.60 8.12
CA GLY A 110 -2.88 -8.06 8.82
C GLY A 110 -4.18 -7.66 8.13
N ALA A 111 -4.15 -6.65 7.25
CA ALA A 111 -5.32 -6.21 6.50
C ALA A 111 -5.51 -6.95 5.16
N LEU A 112 -4.55 -7.79 4.75
CA LEU A 112 -4.57 -8.45 3.44
C LEU A 112 -5.67 -9.49 3.30
N THR A 113 -5.99 -10.22 4.36
CA THR A 113 -7.08 -11.21 4.33
C THR A 113 -8.41 -10.53 4.04
N GLU A 114 -8.76 -9.49 4.81
CA GLU A 114 -9.99 -8.74 4.56
C GLU A 114 -9.93 -8.02 3.22
N ALA A 115 -8.79 -7.47 2.79
CA ALA A 115 -8.65 -6.90 1.46
C ALA A 115 -9.00 -7.92 0.35
N GLY A 116 -8.59 -9.19 0.50
CA GLY A 116 -8.93 -10.25 -0.46
C GLY A 116 -10.41 -10.62 -0.48
N GLU A 117 -11.12 -10.40 0.62
CA GLU A 117 -12.57 -10.57 0.69
C GLU A 117 -13.34 -9.38 0.11
N ARG A 118 -12.77 -8.17 0.19
CA ARG A 118 -13.40 -6.91 -0.27
C ARG A 118 -13.14 -6.61 -1.74
N PHE A 119 -11.99 -7.00 -2.27
CA PHE A 119 -11.55 -6.67 -3.62
C PHE A 119 -11.30 -7.93 -4.44
N GLU A 120 -12.21 -8.20 -5.40
CA GLU A 120 -12.11 -9.35 -6.31
C GLU A 120 -10.81 -9.33 -7.15
N THR A 121 -10.38 -8.13 -7.56
CA THR A 121 -9.18 -7.88 -8.37
C THR A 121 -7.99 -7.41 -7.52
N LEU A 122 -7.80 -8.00 -6.33
CA LEU A 122 -6.65 -7.71 -5.46
C LEU A 122 -5.34 -8.22 -6.08
N VAL A 123 -4.30 -7.38 -6.04
CA VAL A 123 -2.89 -7.77 -6.27
C VAL A 123 -2.06 -7.27 -5.10
N VAL A 124 -1.20 -8.13 -4.54
CA VAL A 124 -0.30 -7.75 -3.44
C VAL A 124 1.09 -7.47 -4.00
N LEU A 125 1.57 -6.24 -3.87
CA LEU A 125 2.95 -5.85 -4.17
C LEU A 125 3.76 -5.87 -2.87
N HIS A 126 4.55 -6.92 -2.66
CA HIS A 126 5.40 -7.06 -1.49
C HIS A 126 6.79 -6.47 -1.75
N VAL A 127 7.02 -5.26 -1.24
CA VAL A 127 8.29 -4.55 -1.36
C VAL A 127 9.17 -4.90 -0.18
N THR A 128 10.35 -5.46 -0.45
CA THR A 128 11.34 -5.87 0.54
C THR A 128 12.67 -5.15 0.31
N ALA A 129 13.62 -5.34 1.21
CA ALA A 129 15.03 -4.99 1.00
C ALA A 129 15.88 -5.84 1.94
N ALA A 130 17.16 -6.00 1.62
CA ALA A 130 18.10 -6.75 2.43
C ALA A 130 18.18 -6.16 3.86
N PRO A 131 18.28 -7.01 4.90
CA PRO A 131 18.26 -6.56 6.30
C PRO A 131 19.26 -5.43 6.62
N GLU A 132 20.45 -5.49 6.04
CA GLU A 132 21.50 -4.48 6.17
C GLU A 132 21.13 -3.14 5.53
N ILE A 133 20.36 -3.16 4.43
CA ILE A 133 19.84 -1.96 3.78
C ILE A 133 18.70 -1.37 4.62
N LEU A 134 17.79 -2.20 5.13
CA LEU A 134 16.73 -1.76 6.05
C LEU A 134 17.33 -1.09 7.29
N ALA A 135 18.34 -1.70 7.91
CA ALA A 135 19.03 -1.14 9.06
C ALA A 135 19.67 0.21 8.75
N LYS A 136 20.40 0.32 7.63
CA LYS A 136 21.00 1.60 7.17
C LYS A 136 19.95 2.69 6.96
N ARG A 137 18.85 2.37 6.27
CA ARG A 137 17.76 3.34 5.98
C ARG A 137 17.03 3.77 7.25
N LEU A 138 16.78 2.86 8.19
CA LEU A 138 16.15 3.18 9.47
C LEU A 138 17.07 4.06 10.34
N ASN A 139 18.38 3.77 10.37
CA ASN A 139 19.37 4.60 11.07
C ASN A 139 19.42 6.03 10.49
N ALA A 140 19.43 6.18 9.16
CA ALA A 140 19.50 7.47 8.50
C ALA A 140 18.29 8.37 8.80
N ARG A 141 17.12 7.79 9.12
CA ARG A 141 15.92 8.56 9.50
C ARG A 141 15.96 9.12 10.92
N GLY A 142 16.95 8.76 11.75
CA GLY A 142 17.21 9.37 13.05
C GLY A 142 16.14 9.17 14.13
N ARG A 143 15.05 8.43 13.85
CA ARG A 143 13.90 8.28 14.77
C ARG A 143 14.12 7.21 15.85
N GLU A 144 15.06 6.27 15.68
CA GLU A 144 15.33 5.18 16.62
C GLU A 144 16.82 4.82 16.65
N GLN A 145 17.39 4.52 17.81
CA GLN A 145 18.79 4.06 17.97
C GLN A 145 18.90 2.80 18.86
N GLY A 146 20.01 2.08 18.70
CA GLY A 146 20.41 0.98 19.59
C GLY A 146 19.44 -0.21 19.61
N ALA A 147 19.06 -0.65 20.82
CA ALA A 147 18.24 -1.85 21.03
C ALA A 147 16.83 -1.76 20.41
N ALA A 148 16.26 -0.56 20.28
CA ALA A 148 14.94 -0.36 19.68
C ALA A 148 14.94 -0.72 18.19
N LEU A 149 15.99 -0.32 17.46
CA LEU A 149 16.18 -0.67 16.06
C LEU A 149 16.44 -2.16 15.87
N ALA A 150 17.34 -2.74 16.68
CA ALA A 150 17.63 -4.17 16.64
C ALA A 150 16.37 -5.02 16.88
N ARG A 151 15.51 -4.61 17.83
CA ARG A 151 14.23 -5.26 18.14
C ARG A 151 13.19 -5.09 17.02
N ARG A 152 13.27 -4.00 16.25
CA ARG A 152 12.41 -3.75 15.10
C ARG A 152 12.84 -4.55 13.88
N LEU A 153 14.15 -4.73 13.68
CA LEU A 153 14.74 -5.58 12.65
C LEU A 153 14.57 -7.08 12.96
N SER A 154 14.63 -7.48 14.24
CA SER A 154 14.48 -8.88 14.66
C SER A 154 13.02 -9.33 14.78
N ARG A 155 12.06 -8.39 14.74
CA ARG A 155 10.64 -8.72 14.70
C ARG A 155 10.33 -9.36 13.35
N SER A 156 10.29 -10.69 13.31
CA SER A 156 9.75 -11.41 12.18
C SER A 156 8.32 -10.93 11.95
N ALA A 157 8.11 -10.23 10.84
CA ALA A 157 6.80 -9.79 10.46
C ALA A 157 5.95 -11.04 10.12
N PRO A 158 4.65 -11.07 10.47
CA PRO A 158 3.79 -12.21 10.18
C PRO A 158 3.89 -12.61 8.70
N PRO A 159 3.80 -13.91 8.38
CA PRO A 159 3.80 -14.36 6.99
C PRO A 159 2.64 -13.71 6.23
N LEU A 160 2.82 -13.51 4.92
CA LEU A 160 1.72 -13.07 4.06
C LEU A 160 0.65 -14.17 3.99
N PRO A 161 -0.65 -13.81 3.86
CA PRO A 161 -1.70 -14.80 3.66
C PRO A 161 -1.44 -15.64 2.40
N LYS A 162 -1.68 -16.95 2.50
CA LYS A 162 -1.59 -17.85 1.35
C LYS A 162 -2.77 -17.62 0.40
N GLY A 163 -2.57 -17.91 -0.89
CA GLY A 163 -3.64 -17.88 -1.89
C GLY A 163 -3.91 -16.49 -2.49
N LEU A 164 -3.24 -15.44 -2.02
CA LEU A 164 -3.29 -14.13 -2.66
C LEU A 164 -2.25 -14.04 -3.79
N PRO A 165 -2.55 -13.33 -4.89
CA PRO A 165 -1.56 -13.05 -5.93
C PRO A 165 -0.53 -12.05 -5.40
N ILE A 166 0.68 -12.55 -5.12
CA ILE A 166 1.78 -11.76 -4.56
C ILE A 166 2.87 -11.57 -5.61
N ILE A 167 3.27 -10.31 -5.81
CA ILE A 167 4.43 -9.90 -6.58
C ILE A 167 5.51 -9.44 -5.59
N GLU A 168 6.66 -10.08 -5.63
CA GLU A 168 7.82 -9.76 -4.79
C GLU A 168 8.72 -8.74 -5.50
N ILE A 169 9.04 -7.63 -4.82
CA ILE A 169 9.94 -6.59 -5.32
C ILE A 169 11.06 -6.37 -4.31
N ASP A 170 12.30 -6.62 -4.71
CA ASP A 170 13.48 -6.29 -3.92
C ASP A 170 13.92 -4.85 -4.19
N ASN A 171 13.86 -4.01 -3.16
CA ASN A 171 14.32 -2.62 -3.16
C ASN A 171 15.66 -2.45 -2.43
N SER A 172 16.55 -3.43 -2.56
CA SER A 172 17.95 -3.35 -2.11
C SER A 172 18.82 -2.52 -3.06
N GLY A 173 18.49 -2.49 -4.35
CA GLY A 173 19.20 -1.77 -5.39
C GLY A 173 18.81 -0.29 -5.50
N THR A 174 18.80 0.22 -6.73
CA THR A 174 18.34 1.59 -7.01
C THR A 174 16.81 1.64 -7.05
N LEU A 175 16.24 2.77 -6.63
CA LEU A 175 14.79 2.99 -6.70
C LEU A 175 14.27 2.82 -8.14
N GLN A 176 15.03 3.29 -9.12
CA GLN A 176 14.66 3.20 -10.54
C GLN A 176 14.52 1.74 -11.00
N ALA A 177 15.43 0.87 -10.59
CA ALA A 177 15.36 -0.55 -10.92
C ALA A 177 14.11 -1.19 -10.29
N SER A 178 13.86 -0.94 -9.01
CA SER A 178 12.69 -1.50 -8.32
C SER A 178 11.36 -1.01 -8.88
N VAL A 179 11.28 0.25 -9.34
CA VAL A 179 10.10 0.78 -10.04
C VAL A 179 9.93 0.09 -11.39
N SER A 180 11.01 -0.10 -12.16
CA SER A 180 10.99 -0.81 -13.44
C SER A 180 10.51 -2.26 -13.27
N ASP A 181 11.05 -2.98 -12.29
CA ASP A 181 10.68 -4.37 -12.01
C ASP A 181 9.21 -4.47 -11.58
N ALA A 182 8.74 -3.53 -10.75
CA ALA A 182 7.36 -3.47 -10.32
C ALA A 182 6.40 -3.18 -11.49
N LEU A 183 6.77 -2.31 -12.42
CA LEU A 183 5.98 -2.04 -13.62
C LEU A 183 5.91 -3.27 -14.52
N ALA A 184 7.04 -3.91 -14.81
CA ALA A 184 7.09 -5.09 -15.66
C ALA A 184 6.27 -6.26 -15.07
N ALA A 185 6.29 -6.43 -13.75
CA ALA A 185 5.50 -7.46 -13.09
C ALA A 185 4.00 -7.13 -13.03
N LEU A 186 3.63 -5.87 -12.80
CA LEU A 186 2.22 -5.45 -12.75
C LEU A 186 1.58 -5.35 -14.12
N TYR A 187 2.37 -5.06 -15.15
CA TYR A 187 1.95 -4.74 -16.50
C TYR A 187 2.92 -5.36 -17.52
N PRO A 188 2.95 -6.70 -17.62
CA PRO A 188 3.80 -7.35 -18.61
C PRO A 188 3.35 -6.93 -20.01
N GLU A 189 4.32 -6.56 -20.85
CA GLU A 189 4.10 -6.32 -22.28
C GLU A 189 3.36 -7.54 -22.87
N ARG A 190 2.20 -7.31 -23.47
CA ARG A 190 1.52 -8.36 -24.24
C ARG A 190 2.30 -8.51 -25.54
N GLY A 191 3.05 -9.61 -25.66
CA GLY A 191 3.69 -9.99 -26.92
C GLY A 191 2.71 -10.23 -28.04
#